data_AF-A0A9K3PKL4-F1
#
_entry.id   AF-A0A9K3PKL4-F1
#
_cell.length_a   1.000
_cell.length_b   1.000
_cell.length_c   1.000
_cell.angle_alpha   90.00
_cell.angle_beta   90.00
_cell.angle_gamma   90.00
#
_symmetry.space_group_name_H-M   'P 1'
#
loop_
_entity.id
_entity.type
_entity.pdbx_description
1 polymer ?
#
loop_
_entity_poly.entity_id
_entity_poly.type
_entity_poly.pdbx_seq_one_letter_code
_entity_poly.pdbx_strand_id
1 'polypeptide(L)'
;MVKKVGIGAVCSAPLRYMRPLRVIQTKHPQIVGTPRIEQLLALRKELKRLNKRLQVCIVFRHDDFPNEEIYCHERFCRVEVESPTAQLFGDIEADEDVEVVEEEEPTDELPAEVQPHSVGVDDRFLLRNDGFNVDDDRDPAPENIPVPGETLNDQQTWGWGGRCHRKVFGAADDKPKLIQLTDSESKLMTILSLFHCLFPATYLDEVLLAEINRNLDKEKARRIGLGEFLRFLGLWYYMATFKGVTRAQFWSTKDIDPYSGALIRFHKMMSKQRFDLILKSLRYTNRLAPAYKDKFHGIRQLIEAWNDNMIKKFRPSWVSCLDESMSPWTTRWT
;
A
#
# COMPACT_ATOMS: atom_id res chain seq x y z
N MET A 1 -21.12 27.31 38.18
CA MET A 1 -21.93 27.24 36.94
C MET A 1 -21.11 26.53 35.89
N VAL A 2 -21.64 25.46 35.30
CA VAL A 2 -20.98 24.75 34.18
C VAL A 2 -21.11 25.63 32.95
N LYS A 3 -20.00 26.17 32.45
CA LYS A 3 -20.02 27.03 31.26
C LYS A 3 -20.41 26.20 30.04
N LYS A 4 -21.43 26.65 29.30
CA LYS A 4 -21.94 25.93 28.12
C LYS A 4 -21.30 26.47 26.85
N VAL A 5 -20.96 25.59 25.91
CA VAL A 5 -20.39 25.96 24.61
C VAL A 5 -21.54 26.28 23.64
N GLY A 6 -21.43 27.40 22.93
CA GLY A 6 -22.35 27.79 21.85
C GLY A 6 -21.60 28.42 20.69
N ILE A 7 -22.33 28.75 19.61
CA ILE A 7 -21.77 29.40 18.43
C ILE A 7 -21.18 30.76 18.85
N GLY A 8 -19.91 31.00 18.54
CA GLY A 8 -19.19 32.24 18.91
C GLY A 8 -18.60 32.24 20.32
N ALA A 9 -18.64 31.14 21.07
CA ALA A 9 -17.94 31.03 22.34
C ALA A 9 -16.41 31.02 22.13
N VAL A 10 -15.69 31.74 23.00
CA VAL A 10 -14.22 31.75 23.00
C VAL A 10 -13.72 30.64 23.91
N CYS A 11 -12.94 29.73 23.33
CA CYS A 11 -12.49 28.51 23.98
C CYS A 11 -10.96 28.38 23.94
N SER A 12 -10.43 27.51 24.80
CA SER A 12 -9.08 27.00 24.69
C SER A 12 -9.06 25.48 24.65
N ALA A 13 -8.06 24.91 23.97
CA ALA A 13 -7.84 23.46 23.90
C ALA A 13 -6.35 23.13 23.82
N PRO A 14 -5.90 21.94 24.30
CA PRO A 14 -4.50 21.54 24.15
C PRO A 14 -4.16 21.24 22.69
N LEU A 15 -3.06 21.81 22.18
CA LEU A 15 -2.63 21.71 20.79
C LEU A 15 -2.46 20.25 20.32
N ARG A 16 -2.04 19.36 21.22
CA ARG A 16 -1.89 17.90 20.98
C ARG A 16 -3.18 17.22 20.52
N TYR A 17 -4.33 17.70 20.99
CA TYR A 17 -5.65 17.11 20.69
C TYR A 17 -6.39 17.83 19.56
N MET A 18 -5.77 18.85 18.94
CA MET A 18 -6.33 19.55 17.80
C MET A 18 -6.16 18.75 16.51
N ARG A 19 -7.12 18.91 15.60
CA ARG A 19 -7.17 18.30 14.28
C ARG A 19 -7.63 19.34 13.25
N PRO A 20 -7.38 19.18 11.94
CA PRO A 20 -6.56 18.14 11.31
C PRO A 20 -5.08 18.22 11.71
N LEU A 21 -4.45 17.08 11.96
CA LEU A 21 -3.06 17.04 12.47
C LEU A 21 -2.07 17.69 11.50
N ARG A 22 -2.30 17.53 10.19
CA ARG A 22 -1.49 18.15 9.13
C ARG A 22 -1.44 19.68 9.25
N VAL A 23 -2.58 20.33 9.48
CA VAL A 23 -2.67 21.80 9.60
C VAL A 23 -1.91 22.27 10.84
N ILE A 24 -2.05 21.55 11.96
CA ILE A 24 -1.36 21.86 13.22
C ILE A 24 0.17 21.67 13.09
N GLN A 25 0.61 20.58 12.47
CA GLN A 25 2.04 20.25 12.32
C GLN A 25 2.78 21.18 11.35
N THR A 26 2.12 21.67 10.30
CA THR A 26 2.72 22.67 9.40
C THR A 26 3.13 23.93 10.16
N LYS A 27 2.32 24.36 11.13
CA LYS A 27 2.59 25.57 11.91
C LYS A 27 3.40 25.32 13.18
N HIS A 28 3.25 24.14 13.79
CA HIS A 28 3.95 23.72 15.01
C HIS A 28 4.63 22.35 14.80
N PRO A 29 5.77 22.29 14.09
CA PRO A 29 6.44 21.04 13.73
C PRO A 29 7.04 20.30 14.94
N GLN A 30 7.32 20.99 16.05
CA GLN A 30 7.80 20.40 17.30
C GLN A 30 6.93 20.87 18.47
N ILE A 31 5.90 20.09 18.80
CA ILE A 31 5.05 20.35 19.97
C ILE A 31 5.77 19.78 21.20
N VAL A 32 6.56 20.61 21.87
CA VAL A 32 7.18 20.24 23.16
C VAL A 32 6.16 20.52 24.28
N GLY A 33 5.73 19.47 24.98
CA GLY A 33 4.75 19.54 26.07
C GLY A 33 3.28 19.56 25.61
N THR A 34 2.39 20.12 26.44
CA THR A 34 0.95 20.29 26.13
C THR A 34 0.54 21.77 26.13
N PRO A 35 1.09 22.60 25.24
CA PRO A 35 0.66 23.99 25.12
C PRO A 35 -0.82 24.04 24.74
N ARG A 36 -1.56 24.97 25.36
CA ARG A 36 -2.96 25.23 25.01
C ARG A 36 -3.00 26.35 23.99
N ILE A 37 -3.82 26.19 22.97
CA ILE A 37 -4.19 27.29 22.07
C ILE A 37 -5.43 27.96 22.66
N GLU A 38 -5.34 29.28 22.83
CA GLU A 38 -6.40 30.13 23.36
C GLU A 38 -7.14 30.80 22.20
N GLN A 39 -8.17 31.61 22.48
CA GLN A 39 -8.89 32.39 21.44
C GLN A 39 -9.54 31.56 20.31
N LEU A 40 -9.91 30.31 20.58
CA LEU A 40 -10.64 29.48 19.61
C LEU A 40 -12.10 29.91 19.53
N LEU A 41 -12.56 30.33 18.35
CA LEU A 41 -13.95 30.69 18.12
C LEU A 41 -14.76 29.46 17.71
N ALA A 42 -15.66 29.00 18.59
CA ALA A 42 -16.50 27.83 18.31
C ALA A 42 -17.54 28.11 17.23
N LEU A 43 -17.58 27.28 16.19
CA LEU A 43 -18.51 27.40 15.06
C LEU A 43 -19.69 26.44 15.18
N ARG A 44 -19.40 25.16 15.42
CA ARG A 44 -20.42 24.08 15.46
C ARG A 44 -19.96 22.87 16.26
N LYS A 45 -20.93 22.06 16.67
CA LYS A 45 -20.74 20.73 17.29
C LYS A 45 -21.08 19.66 16.25
N GLU A 46 -20.18 18.70 16.01
CA GLU A 46 -20.30 17.70 14.93
C GLU A 46 -19.70 16.36 15.38
N LEU A 47 -20.28 15.24 14.91
CA LEU A 47 -19.68 13.91 15.08
C LEU A 47 -18.54 13.73 14.07
N LYS A 48 -17.31 13.59 14.57
CA LYS A 48 -16.14 13.30 13.74
C LYS A 48 -15.47 12.03 14.19
N ARG A 49 -14.91 11.29 13.22
CA ARG A 49 -14.19 10.05 13.50
C ARG A 49 -12.78 10.37 14.02
N LEU A 50 -12.57 10.21 15.32
CA LEU A 50 -11.28 10.36 16.00
C LEU A 50 -10.81 8.99 16.47
N ASN A 51 -9.56 8.61 16.16
CA ASN A 51 -8.97 7.33 16.57
C ASN A 51 -9.89 6.12 16.32
N LYS A 52 -10.50 6.05 15.13
CA LYS A 52 -11.46 5.03 14.67
C LYS A 52 -12.84 5.04 15.34
N ARG A 53 -13.08 5.84 16.39
CA ARG A 53 -14.37 6.00 17.07
C ARG A 53 -15.10 7.27 16.59
N LEU A 54 -16.42 7.23 16.52
CA LEU A 54 -17.22 8.45 16.32
C LEU A 54 -17.26 9.19 17.65
N GLN A 55 -16.83 10.45 17.64
CA GLN A 55 -16.75 11.26 18.85
C GLN A 55 -17.30 12.67 18.60
N VAL A 56 -17.90 13.22 19.64
CA VAL A 56 -18.47 14.57 19.61
C VAL A 56 -17.34 15.60 19.67
N CYS A 57 -17.23 16.39 18.61
CA CYS A 57 -16.18 17.39 18.44
C CYS A 57 -16.77 18.79 18.30
N ILE A 58 -16.03 19.78 18.77
CA ILE A 58 -16.30 21.19 18.51
C ILE A 58 -15.35 21.65 17.41
N VAL A 59 -15.91 22.30 16.39
CA VAL A 59 -15.17 22.90 15.28
C VAL A 59 -14.95 24.37 15.60
N PHE A 60 -13.74 24.85 15.38
CA PHE A 60 -13.27 26.19 15.69
C PHE A 60 -12.67 26.89 14.47
N ARG A 61 -12.70 28.21 14.52
CA ARG A 61 -11.85 29.10 13.72
C ARG A 61 -10.85 29.79 14.64
N HIS A 62 -9.65 30.03 14.14
CA HIS A 62 -8.60 30.74 14.88
C HIS A 62 -7.76 31.57 13.90
N ASP A 63 -7.28 32.72 14.32
CA ASP A 63 -6.54 33.66 13.46
C ASP A 63 -5.23 33.07 12.94
N ASP A 64 -4.62 32.16 13.71
CA ASP A 64 -3.46 31.41 13.26
C ASP A 64 -3.72 30.46 12.08
N PHE A 65 -4.99 30.15 11.80
CA PHE A 65 -5.45 29.23 10.77
C PHE A 65 -6.59 29.89 9.96
N PRO A 66 -6.31 31.00 9.25
CA PRO A 66 -7.36 31.90 8.74
C PRO A 66 -8.28 31.27 7.69
N ASN A 67 -7.79 30.22 7.00
CA ASN A 67 -8.47 29.50 5.92
C ASN A 67 -8.76 28.03 6.24
N GLU A 68 -8.48 27.56 7.46
CA GLU A 68 -8.57 26.15 7.82
C GLU A 68 -9.44 25.98 9.08
N GLU A 69 -10.36 25.02 9.06
CA GLU A 69 -11.15 24.69 10.22
C GLU A 69 -10.41 23.67 11.10
N ILE A 70 -10.27 23.98 12.38
CA ILE A 70 -9.65 23.08 13.36
C ILE A 70 -10.69 22.59 14.35
N TYR A 71 -10.53 21.37 14.86
CA TYR A 71 -11.51 20.77 15.77
C TYR A 71 -10.83 19.92 16.84
N CYS A 72 -11.51 19.76 17.98
CA CYS A 72 -11.11 18.83 19.03
C CYS A 72 -12.33 18.19 19.68
N HIS A 73 -12.10 17.07 20.39
CA HIS A 73 -13.12 16.44 21.21
C HIS A 73 -13.66 17.41 22.26
N GLU A 74 -14.97 17.39 22.52
CA GLU A 74 -15.66 18.30 23.44
C GLU A 74 -15.03 18.30 24.85
N ARG A 75 -14.72 17.12 25.40
CA ARG A 75 -14.00 16.94 26.68
C ARG A 75 -12.70 17.75 26.84
N PHE A 76 -11.99 18.07 25.75
CA PHE A 76 -10.74 18.84 25.82
C PHE A 76 -10.94 20.35 25.63
N CYS A 77 -12.14 20.78 25.28
CA CYS A 77 -12.52 22.17 25.12
C CYS A 77 -12.82 22.80 26.48
N ARG A 78 -12.20 23.95 26.77
CA ARG A 78 -12.49 24.79 27.93
C ARG A 78 -13.08 26.10 27.46
N VAL A 79 -14.28 26.44 27.93
CA VAL A 79 -14.92 27.73 27.61
C VAL A 79 -14.34 28.83 28.49
N GLU A 80 -13.80 29.86 27.85
CA GLU A 80 -13.26 31.04 28.54
C GLU A 80 -14.32 32.13 28.58
N VAL A 81 -14.91 32.45 27.43
CA VAL A 81 -16.01 33.41 27.29
C VAL A 81 -17.22 32.69 26.68
N GLU A 82 -18.35 32.75 27.36
CA GLU A 82 -19.60 32.19 26.85
C GLU A 82 -20.13 33.02 25.67
N SER A 83 -20.86 32.36 24.75
CA SER A 83 -21.40 33.05 23.58
C SER A 83 -22.37 34.16 24.00
N PRO A 84 -22.33 35.35 23.37
CA PRO A 84 -23.33 36.40 23.56
C PRO A 84 -24.72 36.02 23.01
N THR A 85 -24.81 34.98 22.19
CA THR A 85 -26.02 34.58 21.47
C THR A 85 -26.62 33.35 22.14
N ALA A 86 -27.95 33.33 22.35
CA ALA A 86 -28.69 32.23 22.99
C ALA A 86 -28.66 30.88 22.21
N GLN A 87 -27.78 30.73 21.22
CA GLN A 87 -27.59 29.54 20.39
C GLN A 87 -26.52 28.63 21.02
N LEU A 88 -26.93 27.94 22.09
CA LEU A 88 -26.14 26.87 22.70
C LEU A 88 -26.15 25.63 21.80
N PHE A 89 -25.06 24.86 21.80
CA PHE A 89 -25.06 23.57 21.13
C PHE A 89 -25.98 22.60 21.88
N GLY A 90 -26.86 21.90 21.15
CA GLY A 90 -27.69 20.84 21.71
C GLY A 90 -26.86 19.62 22.13
N ASP A 91 -27.47 18.75 22.93
CA ASP A 91 -26.88 17.47 23.29
C ASP A 91 -26.84 16.58 22.04
N ILE A 92 -25.62 16.26 21.59
CA ILE A 92 -25.38 15.26 20.54
C ILE A 92 -24.76 14.10 21.29
N GLU A 93 -25.53 13.03 21.49
CA GLU A 93 -25.01 11.79 22.06
C GLU A 93 -24.28 11.01 20.97
N ALA A 94 -23.09 10.51 21.29
CA ALA A 94 -22.47 9.47 20.48
C ALA A 94 -23.11 8.16 20.95
N ASP A 95 -23.78 7.42 20.05
CA ASP A 95 -24.37 6.13 20.39
C ASP A 95 -23.32 5.23 21.08
N GLU A 96 -23.66 4.77 22.29
CA GLU A 96 -22.91 3.75 23.00
C GLU A 96 -22.93 2.44 22.20
N ASP A 97 -21.73 1.92 21.94
CA ASP A 97 -21.36 0.59 21.47
C ASP A 97 -22.50 -0.33 20.97
N VAL A 98 -22.73 -0.34 19.65
CA VAL A 98 -23.20 -1.56 18.98
C VAL A 98 -21.98 -2.47 18.82
N GLU A 99 -21.77 -3.37 19.78
CA GLU A 99 -20.95 -4.56 19.57
C GLU A 99 -21.56 -5.38 18.42
N VAL A 100 -21.01 -5.21 17.23
CA VAL A 100 -21.11 -6.22 16.19
C VAL A 100 -20.21 -7.37 16.66
N VAL A 101 -20.82 -8.50 17.00
CA VAL A 101 -20.10 -9.77 17.23
C VAL A 101 -19.44 -10.16 15.90
N GLU A 102 -18.21 -9.70 15.68
CA GLU A 102 -17.30 -10.31 14.74
C GLU A 102 -16.69 -11.53 15.44
N GLU A 103 -16.86 -12.72 14.87
CA GLU A 103 -16.15 -13.92 15.32
C GLU A 103 -14.64 -13.60 15.33
N GLU A 104 -14.04 -13.57 16.53
CA GLU A 104 -12.61 -13.34 16.70
C GLU A 104 -11.83 -14.49 16.06
N GLU A 105 -11.16 -14.20 14.93
CA GLU A 105 -10.03 -15.00 14.50
C GLU A 105 -8.90 -14.87 15.55
N PRO A 106 -8.12 -15.92 15.82
CA PRO A 106 -7.00 -15.84 16.76
C PRO A 106 -5.95 -14.88 16.20
N THR A 107 -5.88 -13.68 16.76
CA THR A 107 -4.85 -12.70 16.45
C THR A 107 -3.63 -13.00 17.30
N ASP A 108 -2.57 -13.52 16.69
CA ASP A 108 -1.22 -13.23 17.19
C ASP A 108 -1.04 -11.70 17.10
N GLU A 109 -0.98 -11.03 18.25
CA GLU A 109 -0.83 -9.58 18.34
C GLU A 109 0.46 -9.12 17.64
N LEU A 110 0.29 -8.54 16.44
CA LEU A 110 1.34 -7.77 15.78
C LEU A 110 1.33 -6.34 16.35
N PRO A 111 2.49 -5.79 16.75
CA PRO A 111 2.57 -4.45 17.30
C PRO A 111 2.07 -3.39 16.31
N ALA A 112 1.34 -2.41 16.86
CA ALA A 112 0.68 -1.35 16.13
C ALA A 112 1.66 -0.27 15.64
N GLU A 113 2.44 -0.55 14.61
CA GLU A 113 3.20 0.47 13.90
C GLU A 113 3.55 -0.03 12.49
N VAL A 114 2.70 0.35 11.53
CA VAL A 114 3.00 0.91 10.19
C VAL A 114 1.70 0.82 9.38
N GLN A 115 1.08 1.97 9.07
CA GLN A 115 -0.04 2.00 8.14
C GLN A 115 0.48 1.71 6.73
N PRO A 116 -0.19 0.88 5.91
CA PRO A 116 0.22 0.69 4.52
C PRO A 116 0.01 2.00 3.76
N HIS A 117 1.09 2.74 3.53
CA HIS A 117 1.05 3.95 2.71
C HIS A 117 1.03 3.55 1.23
N SER A 118 0.21 4.26 0.44
CA SER A 118 0.19 4.08 -1.01
C SER A 118 1.45 4.73 -1.58
N VAL A 119 2.35 3.89 -2.07
CA VAL A 119 3.72 4.24 -2.45
C VAL A 119 3.75 5.42 -3.43
N GLY A 120 4.12 6.58 -2.89
CA GLY A 120 4.58 7.75 -3.63
C GLY A 120 5.96 8.16 -3.10
N VAL A 121 6.63 9.05 -3.83
CA VAL A 121 7.98 9.59 -3.51
C VAL A 121 8.07 10.18 -2.08
N ASP A 122 6.94 10.49 -1.45
CA ASP A 122 6.83 11.04 -0.10
C ASP A 122 7.05 10.01 1.03
N ASP A 123 6.88 8.70 0.78
CA ASP A 123 6.99 7.69 1.84
C ASP A 123 8.44 7.43 2.27
N ARG A 124 9.43 7.65 1.38
CA ARG A 124 10.86 7.48 1.72
C ARG A 124 11.31 8.38 2.86
N PHE A 125 10.72 9.58 2.96
CA PHE A 125 11.01 10.52 4.03
C PHE A 125 10.41 10.07 5.36
N LEU A 126 9.23 9.44 5.31
CA LEU A 126 8.57 8.87 6.49
C LEU A 126 9.32 7.62 6.99
N LEU A 127 9.70 6.70 6.10
CA LEU A 127 10.50 5.53 6.45
C LEU A 127 11.87 5.90 7.05
N ARG A 128 12.55 6.95 6.52
CA ARG A 128 13.78 7.48 7.14
C ARG A 128 13.55 8.08 8.51
N ASN A 129 12.45 8.80 8.68
CA ASN A 129 12.08 9.39 9.97
C ASN A 129 11.74 8.32 11.02
N ASP A 130 11.24 7.17 10.58
CA ASP A 130 11.00 5.98 11.42
C ASP A 130 12.28 5.16 11.69
N GLY A 131 13.44 5.64 11.23
CA GLY A 131 14.75 5.04 11.48
C GLY A 131 15.13 3.88 10.53
N PHE A 132 14.36 3.65 9.47
CA PHE A 132 14.73 2.68 8.43
C PHE A 132 15.77 3.29 7.48
N ASN A 133 16.82 2.52 7.21
CA ASN A 133 17.80 2.89 6.19
C ASN A 133 17.16 2.65 4.81
N VAL A 134 16.63 3.71 4.21
CA VAL A 134 16.13 3.71 2.83
C VAL A 134 17.24 4.22 1.93
N ASP A 135 17.75 3.33 1.08
CA ASP A 135 18.76 3.67 0.08
C ASP A 135 18.26 4.83 -0.81
N ASP A 136 19.06 5.89 -0.94
CA ASP A 136 18.82 6.95 -1.94
C ASP A 136 19.72 6.66 -3.12
N ASP A 137 19.25 5.92 -4.12
CA ASP A 137 20.01 5.65 -5.34
C ASP A 137 20.08 6.86 -6.28
N ARG A 138 19.96 8.07 -5.73
CA ARG A 138 20.13 9.31 -6.50
C ARG A 138 21.59 9.62 -6.77
N ASP A 139 22.47 9.11 -5.92
CA ASP A 139 23.91 9.28 -6.06
C ASP A 139 24.50 8.01 -6.70
N PRO A 140 25.40 8.15 -7.70
CA PRO A 140 26.06 6.99 -8.30
C PRO A 140 26.85 6.23 -7.24
N ALA A 141 26.85 4.90 -7.31
CA ALA A 141 27.64 4.05 -6.40
C ALA A 141 29.11 4.52 -6.36
N PRO A 142 29.83 4.37 -5.23
CA PRO A 142 31.19 4.90 -5.05
C PRO A 142 32.18 4.50 -6.15
N GLU A 143 32.07 3.27 -6.66
CA GLU A 143 32.86 2.73 -7.77
C GLU A 143 32.56 3.40 -9.13
N ASN A 144 31.42 4.11 -9.23
CA ASN A 144 30.97 4.85 -10.41
C ASN A 144 31.22 6.37 -10.28
N ILE A 145 31.78 6.84 -9.17
CA ILE A 145 32.19 8.26 -8.99
C ILE A 145 33.55 8.45 -9.68
N PRO A 146 33.68 9.32 -10.70
CA PRO A 146 34.94 9.53 -11.39
C PRO A 146 36.02 10.08 -10.46
N VAL A 147 37.19 9.45 -10.43
CA VAL A 147 38.35 9.93 -9.64
C VAL A 147 38.94 11.16 -10.34
N PRO A 148 39.21 12.29 -9.64
CA PRO A 148 39.76 13.47 -10.27
C PRO A 148 41.12 13.19 -10.92
N GLY A 149 41.21 13.36 -12.24
CA GLY A 149 42.46 13.17 -13.01
C GLY A 149 42.57 11.83 -13.74
N GLU A 150 41.66 10.88 -13.51
CA GLU A 150 41.54 9.71 -14.38
C GLU A 150 40.73 10.06 -15.64
N THR A 151 41.34 9.86 -16.80
CA THR A 151 40.58 9.80 -18.05
C THR A 151 39.81 8.49 -18.02
N LEU A 152 38.51 8.56 -17.73
CA LEU A 152 37.61 7.43 -17.89
C LEU A 152 37.84 6.86 -19.29
N ASN A 153 38.16 5.58 -19.40
CA ASN A 153 38.12 4.91 -20.71
C ASN A 153 36.73 5.11 -21.31
N ASP A 154 36.57 5.09 -22.64
CA ASP A 154 35.25 5.24 -23.30
C ASP A 154 34.18 4.26 -22.76
N GLN A 155 34.60 3.21 -22.05
CA GLN A 155 33.75 2.21 -21.37
C GLN A 155 33.28 2.60 -19.96
N GLN A 156 33.80 3.67 -19.37
CA GLN A 156 33.55 4.10 -17.98
C GLN A 156 32.90 5.49 -17.88
N THR A 157 32.56 6.12 -19.02
CA THR A 157 31.79 7.38 -19.00
C THR A 157 30.30 7.08 -18.80
N TRP A 158 29.71 7.67 -17.76
CA TRP A 158 28.26 7.71 -17.60
C TRP A 158 27.68 8.70 -18.61
N GLY A 159 26.84 8.21 -19.52
CA GLY A 159 26.23 9.00 -20.59
C GLY A 159 26.41 8.39 -21.98
N TRP A 160 25.40 8.55 -22.84
CA TRP A 160 25.47 8.09 -24.23
C TRP A 160 26.42 8.98 -25.02
N GLY A 161 27.65 8.55 -25.25
CA GLY A 161 28.66 9.24 -26.06
C GLY A 161 28.37 9.27 -27.58
N GLY A 162 27.12 9.11 -27.99
CA GLY A 162 26.72 9.11 -29.40
C GLY A 162 27.00 7.84 -30.19
N ARG A 163 27.84 6.93 -29.67
CA ARG A 163 28.25 5.70 -30.38
C ARG A 163 27.86 4.45 -29.61
N CYS A 164 26.93 3.68 -30.18
CA CYS A 164 26.65 2.33 -29.70
C CYS A 164 27.76 1.39 -30.18
N HIS A 165 28.66 0.98 -29.29
CA HIS A 165 29.75 0.05 -29.60
C HIS A 165 29.25 -1.23 -30.27
N ARG A 166 28.08 -1.75 -29.90
CA ARG A 166 27.47 -2.92 -30.58
C ARG A 166 27.06 -2.63 -32.03
N LYS A 167 26.56 -1.41 -32.35
CA LYS A 167 26.33 -1.00 -33.75
C LYS A 167 27.65 -0.88 -34.53
N VAL A 168 28.73 -0.44 -33.87
CA VAL A 168 30.08 -0.43 -34.46
C VAL A 168 30.55 -1.86 -34.77
N PHE A 169 30.20 -2.84 -33.92
CA PHE A 169 30.43 -4.27 -34.18
C PHE A 169 29.39 -4.94 -35.09
N GLY A 170 28.52 -4.17 -35.77
CA GLY A 170 27.55 -4.71 -36.73
C GLY A 170 26.40 -5.52 -36.11
N ALA A 171 26.11 -5.32 -34.82
CA ALA A 171 24.95 -5.97 -34.18
C ALA A 171 23.65 -5.52 -34.85
N ALA A 172 22.78 -6.48 -35.17
CA ALA A 172 21.49 -6.22 -35.78
C ALA A 172 20.55 -5.49 -34.81
N ASP A 173 19.70 -4.63 -35.36
CA ASP A 173 18.65 -3.89 -34.64
C ASP A 173 17.46 -4.84 -34.36
N ASP A 174 17.71 -5.88 -33.56
CA ASP A 174 16.72 -6.92 -33.24
C ASP A 174 15.63 -6.37 -32.33
N LYS A 175 14.37 -6.45 -32.78
CA LYS A 175 13.20 -6.14 -31.96
C LYS A 175 12.97 -7.24 -30.91
N PRO A 176 12.39 -6.89 -29.74
CA PRO A 176 12.03 -7.89 -28.76
C PRO A 176 10.95 -8.80 -29.35
N LYS A 177 11.05 -10.10 -29.10
CA LYS A 177 10.11 -11.08 -29.64
C LYS A 177 9.91 -12.26 -28.71
N LEU A 178 8.76 -12.89 -28.85
CA LEU A 178 8.51 -14.17 -28.21
C LEU A 178 9.10 -15.29 -29.08
N ILE A 179 9.96 -16.11 -28.49
CA ILE A 179 10.87 -17.02 -29.23
C ILE A 179 10.12 -18.08 -30.04
N GLN A 180 8.92 -18.47 -29.61
CA GLN A 180 8.16 -19.60 -30.16
C GLN A 180 6.95 -19.17 -31.01
N LEU A 181 6.84 -17.89 -31.35
CA LEU A 181 5.69 -17.36 -32.08
C LEU A 181 6.15 -16.63 -33.32
N THR A 182 5.50 -16.90 -34.44
CA THR A 182 5.63 -16.08 -35.65
C THR A 182 4.98 -14.71 -35.42
N ASP A 183 5.36 -13.73 -36.23
CA ASP A 183 4.78 -12.38 -36.20
C ASP A 183 3.25 -12.37 -36.45
N SER A 184 2.74 -13.38 -37.16
CA SER A 184 1.32 -13.55 -37.42
C SER A 184 0.59 -14.15 -36.20
N GLU A 185 1.16 -15.17 -35.56
CA GLU A 185 0.59 -15.80 -34.36
C GLU A 185 0.63 -14.87 -33.15
N SER A 186 1.67 -14.05 -33.03
CA SER A 186 1.77 -13.06 -31.95
C SER A 186 0.68 -11.99 -32.02
N LYS A 187 0.25 -11.60 -33.23
CA LYS A 187 -0.86 -10.65 -33.44
C LYS A 187 -2.23 -11.24 -33.12
N LEU A 188 -2.37 -12.56 -33.20
CA LEU A 188 -3.62 -13.28 -32.91
C LEU A 188 -3.74 -13.67 -31.43
N MET A 189 -2.69 -13.47 -30.63
CA MET A 189 -2.75 -13.79 -29.21
C MET A 189 -3.67 -12.85 -28.45
N THR A 190 -4.54 -13.46 -27.65
CA THR A 190 -5.29 -12.74 -26.63
C THR A 190 -4.37 -12.36 -25.46
N ILE A 191 -4.77 -11.36 -24.67
CA ILE A 191 -4.07 -10.97 -23.44
C ILE A 191 -3.93 -12.17 -22.49
N LEU A 192 -4.96 -13.02 -22.41
CA LEU A 192 -4.95 -14.23 -21.58
C LEU A 192 -3.93 -15.26 -22.09
N SER A 193 -3.85 -15.46 -23.41
CA SER A 193 -2.84 -16.34 -24.02
C SER A 193 -1.42 -15.85 -23.76
N LEU A 194 -1.20 -14.53 -23.85
CA LEU A 194 0.08 -13.92 -23.52
C LEU A 194 0.43 -14.10 -22.04
N PHE A 195 -0.53 -13.87 -21.14
CA PHE A 195 -0.35 -14.11 -19.71
C PHE A 195 0.07 -15.55 -19.41
N HIS A 196 -0.63 -16.52 -20.00
CA HIS A 196 -0.28 -17.94 -19.86
C HIS A 196 1.08 -18.30 -20.43
N CYS A 197 1.49 -17.64 -21.53
CA CYS A 197 2.81 -17.85 -22.14
C CYS A 197 3.96 -17.42 -21.20
N LEU A 198 3.76 -16.31 -20.48
CA LEU A 198 4.76 -15.77 -19.56
C LEU A 198 4.74 -16.46 -18.18
N PHE A 199 3.65 -17.13 -17.83
CA PHE A 199 3.55 -17.87 -16.56
C PHE A 199 4.22 -19.24 -16.64
N PRO A 200 5.04 -19.65 -15.64
CA PRO A 200 5.71 -20.94 -15.64
C PRO A 200 4.70 -22.07 -15.31
N ALA A 201 4.04 -22.61 -16.35
CA ALA A 201 2.94 -23.56 -16.22
C ALA A 201 3.30 -24.84 -15.46
N THR A 202 4.47 -25.43 -15.75
CA THR A 202 4.96 -26.65 -15.09
C THR A 202 5.14 -26.43 -13.59
N TYR A 203 5.78 -25.33 -13.19
CA TYR A 203 5.96 -24.98 -11.78
C TYR A 203 4.62 -24.75 -11.09
N LEU A 204 3.67 -24.10 -11.76
CA LEU A 204 2.37 -23.80 -11.17
C LEU A 204 1.60 -25.08 -10.84
N ASP A 205 1.61 -26.08 -11.71
CA ASP A 205 0.89 -27.33 -11.48
C ASP A 205 1.62 -28.23 -10.47
N GLU A 206 2.90 -28.50 -10.71
CA GLU A 206 3.67 -29.49 -9.95
C GLU A 206 4.05 -29.02 -8.54
N VAL A 207 4.21 -27.71 -8.34
CA VAL A 207 4.67 -27.14 -7.06
C VAL A 207 3.57 -26.31 -6.42
N LEU A 208 3.15 -25.22 -7.07
CA LEU A 208 2.29 -24.24 -6.41
C LEU A 208 0.91 -24.82 -6.07
N LEU A 209 0.21 -25.39 -7.06
CA LEU A 209 -1.11 -25.99 -6.84
C LEU A 209 -1.03 -27.23 -5.94
N ALA A 210 0.03 -28.03 -6.07
CA ALA A 210 0.25 -29.20 -5.21
C ALA A 210 0.39 -28.80 -3.73
N GLU A 211 1.20 -27.77 -3.43
CA GLU A 211 1.39 -27.31 -2.05
C GLU A 211 0.16 -26.59 -1.49
N ILE A 212 -0.54 -25.79 -2.31
CA ILE A 212 -1.81 -25.19 -1.89
C ILE A 212 -2.80 -26.30 -1.52
N ASN A 213 -2.96 -27.31 -2.37
CA ASN A 213 -3.86 -28.43 -2.11
C ASN A 213 -3.47 -29.22 -0.86
N ARG A 214 -2.18 -29.45 -0.62
CA ARG A 214 -1.70 -30.08 0.61
C ARG A 214 -2.08 -29.29 1.86
N ASN A 215 -2.06 -27.95 1.80
CA ASN A 215 -2.47 -27.11 2.92
C ASN A 215 -3.99 -27.06 3.08
N LEU A 216 -4.75 -27.03 1.96
CA LEU A 216 -6.20 -27.11 1.99
C LEU A 216 -6.70 -28.44 2.56
N ASP A 217 -6.03 -29.56 2.25
CA ASP A 217 -6.34 -30.87 2.81
C ASP A 217 -6.20 -30.90 4.35
N LYS A 218 -5.18 -30.22 4.89
CA LYS A 218 -5.00 -30.07 6.35
C LYS A 218 -6.15 -29.28 7.00
N GLU A 219 -6.61 -28.23 6.32
CA GLU A 219 -7.76 -27.40 6.73
C GLU A 219 -9.11 -28.08 6.40
N LYS A 220 -9.10 -29.34 5.92
CA LYS A 220 -10.27 -30.12 5.48
C LYS A 220 -11.14 -29.38 4.45
N ALA A 221 -10.51 -28.52 3.66
CA ALA A 221 -11.16 -27.70 2.66
C ALA A 221 -11.11 -28.34 1.27
N ARG A 222 -12.01 -27.90 0.39
CA ARG A 222 -12.04 -28.36 -1.01
C ARG A 222 -10.73 -27.98 -1.72
N ARG A 223 -10.11 -28.94 -2.41
CA ARG A 223 -8.98 -28.71 -3.31
C ARG A 223 -9.28 -27.67 -4.40
N ILE A 224 -8.23 -27.01 -4.87
CA ILE A 224 -8.25 -26.00 -5.93
C ILE A 224 -7.69 -26.60 -7.23
N GLY A 225 -8.30 -26.22 -8.36
CA GLY A 225 -7.76 -26.48 -9.69
C GLY A 225 -7.24 -25.20 -10.35
N LEU A 226 -6.54 -25.36 -11.48
CA LEU A 226 -5.96 -24.24 -12.23
C LEU A 226 -6.97 -23.12 -12.51
N GLY A 227 -8.17 -23.45 -12.99
CA GLY A 227 -9.18 -22.44 -13.32
C GLY A 227 -9.65 -21.60 -12.13
N GLU A 228 -9.79 -22.21 -10.95
CA GLU A 228 -10.15 -21.47 -9.73
C GLU A 228 -8.96 -20.61 -9.26
N PHE A 229 -7.73 -21.09 -9.40
CA PHE A 229 -6.53 -20.32 -9.08
C PHE A 229 -6.33 -19.12 -10.01
N LEU A 230 -6.57 -19.28 -11.32
CA LEU A 230 -6.55 -18.17 -12.27
C LEU A 230 -7.63 -17.13 -11.94
N ARG A 231 -8.80 -17.57 -11.47
CA ARG A 231 -9.83 -16.64 -10.99
C ARG A 231 -9.34 -15.87 -9.77
N PHE A 232 -8.70 -16.53 -8.80
CA PHE A 232 -8.06 -15.89 -7.66
C PHE A 232 -7.02 -14.83 -8.07
N LEU A 233 -6.14 -15.14 -9.02
CA LEU A 233 -5.19 -14.17 -9.59
C LEU A 233 -5.91 -13.01 -10.31
N GLY A 234 -6.96 -13.30 -11.07
CA GLY A 234 -7.78 -12.30 -11.74
C GLY A 234 -8.40 -11.29 -10.76
N LEU A 235 -8.81 -11.74 -9.57
CA LEU A 235 -9.28 -10.85 -8.51
C LEU A 235 -8.17 -9.92 -8.02
N TRP A 236 -6.94 -10.42 -7.85
CA TRP A 236 -5.79 -9.58 -7.50
C TRP A 236 -5.49 -8.52 -8.58
N TYR A 237 -5.48 -8.91 -9.85
CA TYR A 237 -5.28 -7.95 -10.94
C TYR A 237 -6.37 -6.89 -11.00
N TYR A 238 -7.63 -7.29 -10.77
CA TYR A 238 -8.73 -6.34 -10.72
C TYR A 238 -8.61 -5.39 -9.53
N MET A 239 -8.25 -5.89 -8.33
CA MET A 239 -8.02 -5.02 -7.18
C MET A 239 -6.90 -4.01 -7.44
N ALA A 240 -5.85 -4.40 -8.17
CA ALA A 240 -4.74 -3.54 -8.52
C ALA A 240 -5.13 -2.35 -9.44
N THR A 241 -6.29 -2.39 -10.10
CA THR A 241 -6.77 -1.25 -10.90
C THR A 241 -7.43 -0.16 -10.07
N PHE A 242 -7.59 -0.35 -8.76
CA PHE A 242 -8.23 0.62 -7.86
C PHE A 242 -7.21 1.18 -6.86
N LYS A 243 -7.28 2.49 -6.62
CA LYS A 243 -6.53 3.16 -5.55
C LYS A 243 -7.46 3.52 -4.40
N GLY A 244 -7.02 3.30 -3.16
CA GLY A 244 -7.76 3.69 -1.95
C GLY A 244 -8.91 2.75 -1.56
N VAL A 245 -9.11 1.65 -2.29
CA VAL A 245 -10.12 0.63 -1.98
C VAL A 245 -9.45 -0.50 -1.20
N THR A 246 -10.01 -0.86 -0.05
CA THR A 246 -9.48 -1.98 0.75
C THR A 246 -9.98 -3.31 0.23
N ARG A 247 -9.20 -4.38 0.43
CA ARG A 247 -9.57 -5.74 0.01
C ARG A 247 -10.96 -6.16 0.50
N ALA A 248 -11.30 -5.84 1.75
CA ALA A 248 -12.58 -6.20 2.35
C ALA A 248 -13.79 -5.55 1.62
N GLN A 249 -13.62 -4.36 1.03
CA GLN A 249 -14.71 -3.66 0.35
C GLN A 249 -15.23 -4.40 -0.89
N PHE A 250 -14.40 -5.23 -1.53
CA PHE A 250 -14.82 -6.05 -2.66
C PHE A 250 -15.79 -7.18 -2.27
N TRP A 251 -15.86 -7.51 -0.98
CA TRP A 251 -16.83 -8.45 -0.40
C TRP A 251 -17.81 -7.76 0.57
N SER A 252 -17.95 -6.44 0.47
CA SER A 252 -18.94 -5.69 1.26
C SER A 252 -20.37 -6.01 0.80
N THR A 253 -21.30 -6.11 1.74
CA THR A 253 -22.75 -6.21 1.45
C THR A 253 -23.41 -4.85 1.25
N LYS A 254 -22.70 -3.75 1.53
CA LYS A 254 -23.21 -2.39 1.30
C LYS A 254 -23.47 -2.14 -0.17
N ASP A 255 -24.42 -1.25 -0.46
CA ASP A 255 -24.70 -0.80 -1.82
C ASP A 255 -23.46 -0.19 -2.49
N ILE A 256 -23.43 -0.28 -3.81
CA ILE A 256 -22.34 0.26 -4.61
C ILE A 256 -22.53 1.77 -4.71
N ASP A 257 -21.57 2.53 -4.19
CA ASP A 257 -21.51 3.98 -4.31
C ASP A 257 -20.43 4.36 -5.34
N PRO A 258 -20.74 5.20 -6.35
CA PRO A 258 -19.73 5.68 -7.31
C PRO A 258 -18.58 6.45 -6.67
N TYR A 259 -18.79 7.02 -5.47
CA TYR A 259 -17.83 7.88 -4.78
C TYR A 259 -17.10 7.17 -3.63
N SER A 260 -17.48 5.93 -3.29
CA SER A 260 -16.93 5.22 -2.12
C SER A 260 -16.98 3.70 -2.26
N GLY A 261 -15.85 3.07 -1.90
CA GLY A 261 -15.71 1.63 -1.87
C GLY A 261 -15.45 0.99 -3.25
N ALA A 262 -15.59 -0.33 -3.33
CA ALA A 262 -15.38 -1.06 -4.57
C ALA A 262 -16.58 -0.87 -5.52
N LEU A 263 -16.32 -0.71 -6.83
CA LEU A 263 -17.38 -0.61 -7.83
C LEU A 263 -17.97 -1.98 -8.22
N ILE A 264 -17.27 -3.07 -7.91
CA ILE A 264 -17.70 -4.43 -8.18
C ILE A 264 -17.63 -5.28 -6.90
N ARG A 265 -18.55 -6.24 -6.79
CA ARG A 265 -18.59 -7.23 -5.72
C ARG A 265 -18.12 -8.59 -6.23
N PHE A 266 -17.22 -9.23 -5.47
CA PHE A 266 -16.62 -10.49 -5.85
C PHE A 266 -17.43 -11.73 -5.43
N HIS A 267 -18.53 -11.58 -4.69
CA HIS A 267 -19.38 -12.69 -4.23
C HIS A 267 -19.76 -13.69 -5.34
N LYS A 268 -20.01 -13.20 -6.55
CA LYS A 268 -20.36 -14.06 -7.71
C LYS A 268 -19.17 -14.85 -8.27
N MET A 269 -17.94 -14.39 -8.03
CA MET A 269 -16.71 -14.98 -8.57
C MET A 269 -16.05 -15.93 -7.56
N MET A 270 -15.95 -15.50 -6.30
CA MET A 270 -15.33 -16.24 -5.19
C MET A 270 -15.80 -15.64 -3.86
N SER A 271 -16.08 -16.47 -2.84
CA SER A 271 -16.39 -15.97 -1.49
C SER A 271 -15.14 -15.41 -0.79
N LYS A 272 -15.33 -14.49 0.16
CA LYS A 272 -14.23 -13.93 0.96
C LYS A 272 -13.47 -15.02 1.70
N GLN A 273 -14.20 -15.91 2.36
CA GLN A 273 -13.62 -17.05 3.08
C GLN A 273 -12.76 -17.92 2.16
N ARG A 274 -13.23 -18.23 0.94
CA ARG A 274 -12.45 -19.03 -0.01
C ARG A 274 -11.20 -18.29 -0.46
N PHE A 275 -11.30 -16.98 -0.72
CA PHE A 275 -10.17 -16.15 -1.10
C PHE A 275 -9.10 -16.10 -0.01
N ASP A 276 -9.50 -15.80 1.23
CA ASP A 276 -8.59 -15.70 2.38
C ASP A 276 -7.95 -17.08 2.68
N LEU A 277 -8.70 -18.16 2.53
CA LEU A 277 -8.19 -19.52 2.69
C LEU A 277 -7.13 -19.89 1.64
N ILE A 278 -7.36 -19.53 0.36
CA ILE A 278 -6.36 -19.74 -0.70
C ILE A 278 -5.10 -18.91 -0.39
N LEU A 279 -5.27 -17.65 -0.01
CA LEU A 279 -4.18 -16.74 0.35
C LEU A 279 -3.33 -17.31 1.51
N LYS A 280 -3.97 -17.79 2.57
CA LYS A 280 -3.31 -18.44 3.72
C LYS A 280 -2.54 -19.70 3.31
N SER A 281 -3.07 -20.44 2.33
CA SER A 281 -2.53 -21.72 1.87
C SER A 281 -1.38 -21.59 0.88
N LEU A 282 -1.07 -20.39 0.37
CA LEU A 282 0.00 -20.16 -0.60
C LEU A 282 1.36 -20.59 -0.05
N ARG A 283 2.05 -21.47 -0.78
CA ARG A 283 3.45 -21.84 -0.54
C ARG A 283 4.14 -21.97 -1.89
N TYR A 284 5.30 -21.33 -2.03
CA TYR A 284 6.01 -21.20 -3.31
C TYR A 284 7.23 -22.11 -3.43
N THR A 285 7.43 -23.01 -2.48
CA THR A 285 8.52 -23.98 -2.52
C THR A 285 8.08 -25.27 -1.86
N ASN A 286 8.45 -26.40 -2.49
CA ASN A 286 8.35 -27.74 -1.90
C ASN A 286 9.72 -28.30 -1.52
N ARG A 287 10.79 -27.52 -1.70
CA ARG A 287 12.16 -27.93 -1.42
C ARG A 287 12.48 -27.78 0.06
N LEU A 288 13.28 -28.71 0.57
CA LEU A 288 13.85 -28.61 1.90
C LEU A 288 14.74 -27.36 1.99
N ALA A 289 14.72 -26.73 3.16
CA ALA A 289 15.59 -25.59 3.43
C ALA A 289 17.06 -26.02 3.29
N PRO A 290 17.90 -25.23 2.60
CA PRO A 290 19.31 -25.52 2.49
C PRO A 290 20.00 -25.43 3.85
N ALA A 291 21.17 -26.06 3.98
CA ALA A 291 21.96 -26.00 5.20
C ALA A 291 22.50 -24.59 5.52
N TYR A 292 22.63 -23.75 4.49
CA TYR A 292 23.01 -22.35 4.64
C TYR A 292 21.78 -21.45 4.78
N LYS A 293 21.96 -20.26 5.37
CA LYS A 293 20.90 -19.28 5.54
C LYS A 293 20.51 -18.64 4.19
N ASP A 294 19.48 -19.14 3.54
CA ASP A 294 18.84 -18.50 2.39
C ASP A 294 17.58 -17.73 2.82
N LYS A 295 17.66 -16.39 2.84
CA LYS A 295 16.52 -15.52 3.21
C LYS A 295 15.36 -15.59 2.21
N PHE A 296 15.61 -15.98 0.96
CA PHE A 296 14.56 -16.09 -0.06
C PHE A 296 14.16 -17.53 -0.36
N HIS A 297 14.56 -18.50 0.49
CA HIS A 297 14.24 -19.92 0.29
C HIS A 297 12.76 -20.14 -0.02
N GLY A 298 11.88 -19.45 0.71
CA GLY A 298 10.43 -19.56 0.57
C GLY A 298 9.88 -19.24 -0.82
N ILE A 299 10.60 -18.48 -1.63
CA ILE A 299 10.21 -18.07 -3.00
C ILE A 299 11.26 -18.41 -4.07
N ARG A 300 12.39 -19.01 -3.69
CA ARG A 300 13.53 -19.29 -4.58
C ARG A 300 13.12 -20.08 -5.82
N GLN A 301 12.33 -21.13 -5.60
CA GLN A 301 11.86 -22.02 -6.67
C GLN A 301 10.93 -21.31 -7.67
N LEU A 302 10.10 -20.37 -7.20
CA LEU A 302 9.29 -19.51 -8.07
C LEU A 302 10.18 -18.61 -8.95
N ILE A 303 11.18 -17.96 -8.35
CA ILE A 303 12.10 -17.06 -9.07
C ILE A 303 12.86 -17.81 -10.16
N GLU A 304 13.40 -18.98 -9.83
CA GLU A 304 14.08 -19.86 -10.80
C GLU A 304 13.15 -20.27 -11.93
N ALA A 305 11.95 -20.77 -11.60
CA ALA A 305 10.98 -21.21 -12.61
C ALA A 305 10.52 -20.06 -13.52
N TRP A 306 10.35 -18.86 -12.96
CA TRP A 306 10.04 -17.66 -13.73
C TRP A 306 11.17 -17.31 -14.69
N ASN A 307 12.41 -17.24 -14.20
CA ASN A 307 13.57 -16.91 -15.02
C ASN A 307 13.79 -17.94 -16.14
N ASP A 308 13.68 -19.23 -15.83
CA ASP A 308 13.77 -20.31 -16.81
C ASP A 308 12.68 -20.21 -17.88
N ASN A 309 11.46 -19.82 -17.51
CA ASN A 309 10.39 -19.59 -18.47
C ASN A 309 10.68 -18.36 -19.34
N MET A 310 11.11 -17.25 -18.74
CA MET A 310 11.41 -16.02 -19.48
C MET A 310 12.54 -16.21 -20.49
N ILE A 311 13.60 -16.94 -20.14
CA ILE A 311 14.70 -17.30 -21.06
C ILE A 311 14.18 -18.08 -22.27
N LYS A 312 13.23 -19.01 -22.06
CA LYS A 312 12.66 -19.84 -23.12
C LYS A 312 11.65 -19.10 -23.99
N LYS A 313 10.96 -18.11 -23.42
CA LYS A 313 9.78 -17.47 -24.04
C LYS A 313 10.07 -16.12 -24.63
N PHE A 314 10.99 -15.34 -24.06
CA PHE A 314 11.22 -13.95 -24.42
C PHE A 314 12.67 -13.71 -24.84
N ARG A 315 12.86 -13.05 -25.98
CA ARG A 315 14.15 -12.53 -26.41
C ARG A 315 14.12 -11.01 -26.30
N PRO A 316 15.03 -10.40 -25.52
CA PRO A 316 15.11 -8.96 -25.40
C PRO A 316 15.51 -8.32 -26.73
N SER A 317 15.27 -7.02 -26.84
CA SER A 317 15.73 -6.23 -27.97
C SER A 317 17.23 -6.00 -27.93
N TRP A 318 17.78 -5.44 -29.01
CA TRP A 318 19.18 -5.03 -29.09
C TRP A 318 19.57 -3.99 -28.01
N VAL A 319 18.61 -3.23 -27.47
CA VAL A 319 18.77 -2.37 -26.28
C VAL A 319 18.17 -3.05 -25.06
N SER A 320 18.89 -3.03 -23.95
CA SER A 320 18.38 -3.43 -22.63
C SER A 320 18.74 -2.34 -21.63
N CYS A 321 17.77 -2.00 -20.78
CA CYS A 321 17.98 -1.14 -19.63
C CYS A 321 18.08 -2.02 -18.39
N LEU A 322 19.04 -1.71 -17.51
CA LEU A 322 19.14 -2.32 -16.20
C LEU A 322 18.88 -1.22 -15.20
N ASP A 323 17.88 -1.44 -14.35
CA ASP A 323 17.47 -0.52 -13.31
C ASP A 323 16.91 -1.33 -12.14
N GLU A 324 16.94 -0.74 -10.95
CA GLU A 324 16.40 -1.35 -9.75
C GLU A 324 14.91 -1.06 -9.60
N SER A 325 14.16 -2.03 -9.08
CA SER A 325 12.76 -1.83 -8.70
C SER A 325 12.57 -2.18 -7.24
N MET A 326 12.14 -1.19 -6.47
CA MET A 326 11.87 -1.34 -5.05
C MET A 326 10.42 -1.77 -4.84
N SER A 327 10.25 -2.94 -4.22
CA SER A 327 8.98 -3.37 -3.65
C SER A 327 9.02 -3.07 -2.16
N PRO A 328 8.18 -2.17 -1.62
CA PRO A 328 8.22 -1.84 -0.20
C PRO A 328 7.56 -2.94 0.62
N TRP A 329 8.29 -3.42 1.63
CA TRP A 329 7.81 -4.38 2.63
C TRP A 329 7.90 -3.70 3.99
N THR A 330 6.75 -3.32 4.54
CA THR A 330 6.68 -2.56 5.80
C THR A 330 6.55 -3.45 7.04
N THR A 331 6.42 -4.77 6.85
CA THR A 331 6.40 -5.73 7.95
C THR A 331 7.83 -6.15 8.25
N ARG A 332 8.23 -6.01 9.53
CA ARG A 332 9.62 -6.16 10.00
C ARG A 332 10.24 -7.53 9.73
N TRP A 333 9.44 -8.55 9.41
CA TRP A 333 9.86 -9.93 9.22
C TRP A 333 8.90 -10.65 8.26
N THR A 334 9.40 -11.03 7.07
CA THR A 334 9.02 -12.30 6.44
C THR A 334 9.85 -13.42 7.03
#